data_AF-A0A317NUP6-F1
#
_entry.id   AF-A0A317NUP6-F1
#
_cell.length_a   1.000
_cell.length_b   1.000
_cell.length_c   1.000
_cell.angle_alpha   90.00
_cell.angle_beta   90.00
_cell.angle_gamma   90.00
#
_symmetry.space_group_name_H-M   'P 1'
#
loop_
_entity.id
_entity.type
_entity.pdbx_description
1 polymer ?
#
loop_
_entity_poly.entity_id
_entity_poly.type
_entity_poly.pdbx_seq_one_letter_code
_entity_poly.pdbx_strand_id
1 'polypeptide(L)'
;MTDAAHTFRYHPYGPNSYYTSRLEVRLEDGATPAESAAVVRVMGDRQLPPHYRGDSTTVEIRRSADSYSGGWLFGRDVERESSAAATWTRVSAAEVGAQIHWVAHGTGAIGDAAVSVRAGSETEPQRATAAMRRIIQAFPELATNDWTVSPPHGEGMLEQYSRLAPSVTDTDRHARFPTDDELALWEWFLTDQPISAIVEVAVSDPPGTAGHAFGVTVFPPVGEKFDAAQATRLADRHLRYLAERGGVVDYRIVTRAGLGFAVLVGGCPERRESVAPESEPFTRQYERC
;
A
#
# COMPACT_ATOMS: atom_id res chain seq x y z
N MET A 1 -16.59 -21.14 11.26
CA MET A 1 -16.56 -21.00 9.79
C MET A 1 -17.98 -21.16 9.30
N THR A 2 -18.50 -20.18 8.56
CA THR A 2 -19.91 -20.19 8.11
C THR A 2 -20.08 -20.60 6.67
N ASP A 3 -19.09 -20.32 5.82
CA ASP A 3 -19.12 -20.68 4.39
C ASP A 3 -17.70 -20.80 3.82
N ALA A 4 -17.52 -21.64 2.80
CA ALA A 4 -16.28 -21.78 2.05
C ALA A 4 -16.57 -22.18 0.60
N ALA A 5 -16.03 -21.43 -0.36
CA ALA A 5 -16.21 -21.66 -1.79
C ALA A 5 -14.86 -21.75 -2.50
N HIS A 6 -14.64 -22.85 -3.23
CA HIS A 6 -13.43 -23.05 -4.04
C HIS A 6 -13.79 -23.00 -5.52
N THR A 7 -13.28 -21.98 -6.21
CA THR A 7 -13.50 -21.77 -7.64
C THR A 7 -12.26 -22.13 -8.44
N PHE A 8 -12.44 -22.95 -9.46
CA PHE A 8 -11.44 -23.29 -10.46
C PHE A 8 -11.83 -22.65 -11.79
N ARG A 9 -10.91 -21.92 -12.43
CA ARG A 9 -11.14 -21.28 -13.74
C ARG A 9 -10.06 -21.65 -14.73
N TYR A 10 -10.46 -21.79 -15.98
CA TYR A 10 -9.58 -21.94 -17.14
C TYR A 10 -9.79 -20.73 -18.06
N HIS A 11 -8.69 -20.12 -18.48
CA HIS A 11 -8.70 -18.91 -19.31
C HIS A 11 -8.18 -19.25 -20.72
N PRO A 12 -9.07 -19.41 -21.72
CA PRO A 12 -8.69 -19.90 -23.04
C PRO A 12 -8.14 -18.77 -23.93
N TYR A 13 -6.84 -18.51 -23.84
CA TYR A 13 -6.12 -17.52 -24.65
C TYR A 13 -5.19 -18.16 -25.70
N GLY A 14 -5.57 -19.33 -26.23
CA GLY A 14 -4.76 -20.07 -27.20
C GLY A 14 -3.45 -20.58 -26.58
N PRO A 15 -2.27 -20.27 -27.15
CA PRO A 15 -0.98 -20.64 -26.56
C PRO A 15 -0.73 -20.07 -25.17
N ASN A 16 -1.39 -18.97 -24.80
CA ASN A 16 -1.25 -18.31 -23.50
C ASN A 16 -2.36 -18.72 -22.53
N SER A 17 -3.06 -19.84 -22.77
CA SER A 17 -4.11 -20.28 -21.86
C SER A 17 -3.53 -20.68 -20.51
N TYR A 18 -4.22 -20.31 -19.43
CA TYR A 18 -3.76 -20.60 -18.07
C TYR A 18 -4.92 -20.97 -17.15
N TYR A 19 -4.58 -21.60 -16.03
CA TYR A 19 -5.52 -22.02 -15.01
C TYR A 19 -5.38 -21.10 -13.79
N THR A 20 -6.48 -20.81 -13.12
CA THR A 20 -6.45 -20.08 -11.84
C THR A 20 -7.38 -20.75 -10.84
N SER A 21 -6.97 -20.74 -9.58
CA SER A 21 -7.76 -21.26 -8.47
C SER A 21 -7.91 -20.18 -7.42
N ARG A 22 -9.13 -19.99 -6.91
CA ARG A 22 -9.46 -19.02 -5.85
C ARG A 22 -10.31 -19.71 -4.79
N LEU A 23 -9.94 -19.53 -3.53
CA LEU A 23 -10.72 -19.95 -2.40
C LEU A 23 -11.19 -18.72 -1.62
N GLU A 24 -12.47 -18.69 -1.30
CA GLU A 24 -13.08 -17.70 -0.43
C GLU A 24 -13.64 -18.39 0.80
N VAL A 25 -13.27 -17.91 1.99
CA VAL A 25 -13.75 -18.42 3.28
C VAL A 25 -14.39 -17.30 4.06
N ARG A 26 -15.60 -17.54 4.59
CA ARG A 26 -16.27 -16.62 5.49
C ARG A 26 -16.16 -17.12 6.93
N LEU A 27 -15.57 -16.27 7.76
CA LEU A 27 -15.49 -16.46 9.20
C LEU A 27 -16.62 -15.72 9.89
N GLU A 28 -16.95 -16.20 11.08
CA GLU A 28 -17.84 -15.47 11.98
C GLU A 28 -17.11 -14.30 12.62
N ASP A 29 -17.85 -13.30 13.05
CA ASP A 29 -17.27 -12.12 13.70
C ASP A 29 -16.59 -12.48 15.03
N GLY A 30 -16.91 -13.62 15.65
CA GLY A 30 -16.23 -14.12 16.85
C GLY A 30 -14.97 -14.96 16.58
N ALA A 31 -14.55 -15.13 15.32
CA ALA A 31 -13.44 -16.03 14.98
C ALA A 31 -12.11 -15.60 15.63
N THR A 32 -11.42 -16.59 16.19
CA THR A 32 -10.16 -16.43 16.91
C THR A 32 -8.95 -16.47 15.95
N PRO A 33 -7.78 -15.92 16.35
CA PRO A 33 -6.55 -16.05 15.58
C PRO A 33 -6.17 -17.50 15.24
N ALA A 34 -6.45 -18.43 16.15
CA ALA A 34 -6.19 -19.86 15.95
C ALA A 34 -7.08 -20.46 14.85
N GLU A 35 -8.36 -20.07 14.78
CA GLU A 35 -9.27 -20.52 13.74
C GLU A 35 -8.86 -20.02 12.36
N SER A 36 -8.47 -18.75 12.23
CA SER A 36 -7.97 -18.20 10.96
C SER A 36 -6.68 -18.87 10.48
N ALA A 37 -5.73 -19.13 11.41
CA ALA A 37 -4.53 -19.91 11.08
C ALA A 37 -4.86 -21.35 10.68
N ALA A 38 -5.80 -21.99 11.37
CA ALA A 38 -6.24 -23.34 11.07
C ALA A 38 -6.87 -23.43 9.68
N VAL A 39 -7.66 -22.43 9.25
CA VAL A 39 -8.15 -22.34 7.87
C VAL A 39 -6.98 -22.35 6.90
N VAL A 40 -5.98 -21.47 7.06
CA VAL A 40 -4.82 -21.44 6.15
C VAL A 40 -4.08 -22.77 6.10
N ARG A 41 -3.86 -23.43 7.25
CA ARG A 41 -3.19 -24.75 7.31
C ARG A 41 -4.00 -25.84 6.60
N VAL A 42 -5.29 -25.97 6.93
CA VAL A 42 -6.19 -26.93 6.29
C VAL A 42 -6.21 -26.73 4.78
N MET A 43 -6.14 -25.48 4.32
CA MET A 43 -6.06 -25.17 2.89
C MET A 43 -4.71 -25.51 2.30
N GLY A 44 -3.60 -25.16 2.95
CA GLY A 44 -2.25 -25.53 2.53
C GLY A 44 -2.08 -27.04 2.31
N ASP A 45 -2.75 -27.87 3.11
CA ASP A 45 -2.69 -29.33 3.04
C ASP A 45 -3.59 -29.94 1.95
N ARG A 46 -4.49 -29.17 1.31
CA ARG A 46 -5.39 -29.71 0.28
C ARG A 46 -4.62 -30.04 -1.01
N GLN A 47 -4.88 -31.22 -1.57
CA GLN A 47 -4.42 -31.53 -2.92
C GLN A 47 -5.33 -30.87 -3.96
N LEU A 48 -4.73 -30.02 -4.80
CA LEU A 48 -5.41 -29.46 -5.97
C LEU A 48 -5.47 -30.50 -7.12
N PRO A 49 -6.44 -30.39 -8.03
CA PRO A 49 -6.43 -31.18 -9.26
C PRO A 49 -5.13 -30.93 -10.06
N PRO A 50 -4.61 -31.92 -10.81
CA PRO A 50 -3.28 -31.85 -11.45
C PRO A 50 -3.00 -30.56 -12.23
N HIS A 51 -3.99 -30.04 -12.97
CA HIS A 51 -3.87 -28.82 -13.77
C HIS A 51 -3.72 -27.52 -12.95
N TYR A 52 -3.87 -27.58 -11.62
CA TYR A 52 -3.79 -26.44 -10.71
C TYR A 52 -2.65 -26.57 -9.67
N ARG A 53 -1.85 -27.65 -9.72
CA ARG A 53 -0.80 -27.91 -8.71
C ARG A 53 0.45 -27.02 -8.83
N GLY A 54 0.64 -26.36 -9.98
CA GLY A 54 1.79 -25.49 -10.25
C GLY A 54 1.50 -24.00 -10.11
N ASP A 55 0.24 -23.61 -10.00
CA ASP A 55 -0.17 -22.20 -9.93
C ASP A 55 -0.48 -21.79 -8.49
N SER A 56 -0.13 -20.56 -8.12
CA SER A 56 -0.53 -20.01 -6.82
C SER A 56 -2.06 -19.93 -6.77
N THR A 57 -2.65 -20.52 -5.74
CA THR A 57 -4.08 -20.34 -5.47
C THR A 57 -4.25 -19.10 -4.61
N THR A 58 -5.15 -18.21 -5.04
CA THR A 58 -5.56 -17.06 -4.22
C THR A 58 -6.46 -17.55 -3.10
N VAL A 59 -6.12 -17.24 -1.86
CA VAL A 59 -6.96 -17.48 -0.70
C VAL A 59 -7.42 -16.15 -0.17
N GLU A 60 -8.72 -16.04 0.07
CA GLU A 60 -9.36 -14.89 0.68
C GLU A 60 -10.18 -15.34 1.88
N ILE A 61 -9.98 -14.68 3.01
CA ILE A 61 -10.72 -14.91 4.24
C ILE A 61 -11.44 -13.60 4.58
N ARG A 62 -12.76 -13.64 4.73
CA ARG A 62 -13.60 -12.47 5.05
C ARG A 62 -14.21 -12.62 6.43
N ARG A 63 -14.20 -11.53 7.21
CA ARG A 63 -14.85 -11.39 8.52
C ARG A 63 -15.53 -10.02 8.57
N SER A 64 -16.85 -9.97 8.70
CA SER A 64 -17.62 -8.72 8.56
C SER A 64 -17.17 -7.89 7.33
N ALA A 65 -16.64 -6.69 7.53
CA ALA A 65 -16.08 -5.81 6.50
C ALA A 65 -14.56 -5.96 6.29
N ASP A 66 -13.88 -6.75 7.12
CA ASP A 66 -12.44 -6.99 7.06
C ASP A 66 -12.13 -8.18 6.15
N SER A 67 -10.95 -8.15 5.52
CA SER A 67 -10.49 -9.29 4.75
C SER A 67 -9.00 -9.53 4.87
N TYR A 68 -8.62 -10.79 4.71
CA TYR A 68 -7.26 -11.23 4.49
C TYR A 68 -7.20 -11.88 3.12
N SER A 69 -6.13 -11.65 2.38
CA SER A 69 -5.86 -12.34 1.14
C SER A 69 -4.38 -12.69 1.00
N GLY A 70 -4.09 -13.77 0.28
CA GLY A 70 -2.74 -14.16 -0.07
C GLY A 70 -2.74 -15.17 -1.20
N GLY A 71 -1.57 -15.39 -1.81
CA GLY A 71 -1.42 -16.35 -2.91
C GLY A 71 -0.25 -17.30 -2.65
N TRP A 72 -0.51 -18.60 -2.52
CA TRP A 72 0.53 -19.59 -2.29
C TRP A 72 0.29 -20.90 -3.06
N LEU A 73 1.36 -21.68 -3.20
CA LEU A 73 1.30 -23.05 -3.71
C LEU A 73 0.75 -23.99 -2.63
N PHE A 74 -0.12 -24.91 -3.01
CA PHE A 74 -0.69 -25.92 -2.12
C PHE A 74 0.26 -27.11 -2.01
N GLY A 75 0.23 -27.83 -0.88
CA GLY A 75 1.10 -28.98 -0.61
C GLY A 75 2.51 -28.63 -0.12
N ARG A 76 2.70 -27.41 0.42
CA ARG A 76 3.93 -26.99 1.13
C ARG A 76 3.61 -26.48 2.53
N ASP A 77 4.65 -26.24 3.30
CA ASP A 77 4.55 -25.50 4.56
C ASP A 77 3.99 -24.09 4.31
N VAL A 78 2.93 -23.75 5.06
CA VAL A 78 2.20 -22.47 5.04
C VAL A 78 2.23 -21.75 6.40
N GLU A 79 3.21 -22.06 7.26
CA GLU A 79 3.32 -21.44 8.59
C GLU A 79 3.40 -19.90 8.54
N ARG A 80 4.11 -19.33 7.55
CA ARG A 80 4.19 -17.86 7.37
C ARG A 80 2.81 -17.27 7.07
N GLU A 81 2.09 -17.88 6.14
CA GLU A 81 0.74 -17.46 5.73
C GLU A 81 -0.26 -17.63 6.88
N SER A 82 -0.17 -18.73 7.63
CA SER A 82 -1.05 -18.99 8.77
C SER A 82 -0.80 -18.01 9.92
N SER A 83 0.47 -17.65 10.18
CA SER A 83 0.85 -16.63 11.15
C SER A 83 0.35 -15.24 10.75
N ALA A 84 0.38 -14.92 9.46
CA ALA A 84 -0.18 -13.67 8.93
C ALA A 84 -1.71 -13.62 9.11
N ALA A 85 -2.43 -14.72 8.85
CA ALA A 85 -3.88 -14.80 9.06
C ALA A 85 -4.27 -14.70 10.55
N ALA A 86 -3.49 -15.31 11.44
CA ALA A 86 -3.66 -15.13 12.89
C ALA A 86 -3.46 -13.67 13.30
N THR A 87 -2.42 -13.02 12.78
CA THR A 87 -2.09 -11.62 13.07
C THR A 87 -3.17 -10.68 12.56
N TRP A 88 -3.65 -10.87 11.33
CA TRP A 88 -4.78 -10.12 10.78
C TRP A 88 -6.01 -10.23 11.68
N THR A 89 -6.35 -11.43 12.15
CA THR A 89 -7.51 -11.64 13.02
C THR A 89 -7.37 -10.91 14.35
N ARG A 90 -6.17 -10.91 14.94
CA ARG A 90 -5.84 -10.17 16.16
C ARG A 90 -6.01 -8.66 15.96
N VAL A 91 -5.58 -8.12 14.82
CA VAL A 91 -5.74 -6.69 14.48
C VAL A 91 -7.21 -6.34 14.22
N SER A 92 -7.91 -7.14 13.43
CA SER A 92 -9.34 -6.98 13.13
C SER A 92 -10.19 -7.02 14.41
N ALA A 93 -9.86 -7.90 15.36
CA ALA A 93 -10.55 -7.99 16.65
C ALA A 93 -10.29 -6.82 17.61
N ALA A 94 -9.34 -5.93 17.30
CA ALA A 94 -9.06 -4.75 18.14
C ALA A 94 -10.05 -3.59 17.93
N GLU A 95 -11.08 -3.77 17.07
CA GLU A 95 -12.18 -2.82 16.85
C GLU A 95 -11.72 -1.36 16.64
N VAL A 96 -10.71 -1.20 15.78
CA VAL A 96 -10.00 0.08 15.62
C VAL A 96 -10.84 1.18 14.96
N GLY A 97 -12.06 0.87 14.50
CA GLY A 97 -13.01 1.80 13.90
C GLY A 97 -12.83 2.03 12.40
N ALA A 98 -12.09 1.13 11.74
CA ALA A 98 -11.80 1.13 10.30
C ALA A 98 -11.82 -0.30 9.76
N GLN A 99 -11.97 -0.44 8.44
CA GLN A 99 -11.91 -1.75 7.77
C GLN A 99 -10.46 -2.14 7.53
N ILE A 100 -10.10 -3.38 7.82
CA ILE A 100 -8.75 -3.91 7.73
C ILE A 100 -8.69 -4.95 6.61
N HIS A 101 -7.96 -4.60 5.55
CA HIS A 101 -7.63 -5.48 4.45
C HIS A 101 -6.16 -5.83 4.50
N TRP A 102 -5.86 -7.10 4.73
CA TRP A 102 -4.50 -7.61 4.84
C TRP A 102 -4.13 -8.41 3.61
N VAL A 103 -3.00 -8.10 3.00
CA VAL A 103 -2.43 -8.88 1.89
C VAL A 103 -1.12 -9.50 2.35
N ALA A 104 -1.12 -10.82 2.46
CA ALA A 104 0.11 -11.60 2.58
C ALA A 104 0.64 -11.86 1.17
N HIS A 105 1.76 -11.22 0.82
CA HIS A 105 2.48 -11.54 -0.39
C HIS A 105 3.07 -12.94 -0.21
N GLY A 106 2.52 -13.96 -0.90
CA GLY A 106 2.95 -15.34 -0.71
C GLY A 106 4.22 -15.68 -1.51
N THR A 107 4.40 -16.95 -1.90
CA THR A 107 5.66 -17.46 -2.49
C THR A 107 6.09 -16.67 -3.73
N GLY A 108 7.22 -15.96 -3.61
CA GLY A 108 7.74 -14.98 -4.58
C GLY A 108 7.86 -13.56 -4.02
N ALA A 109 7.28 -13.29 -2.85
CA ALA A 109 7.35 -12.02 -2.17
C ALA A 109 8.70 -11.80 -1.49
N ILE A 110 9.51 -10.94 -2.08
CA ILE A 110 10.59 -10.24 -1.40
C ILE A 110 9.93 -9.04 -0.72
N GLY A 111 9.45 -9.19 0.53
CA GLY A 111 8.82 -8.07 1.24
C GLY A 111 8.03 -8.44 2.49
N ASP A 112 7.74 -7.40 3.29
CA ASP A 112 6.79 -7.40 4.40
C ASP A 112 5.35 -7.45 3.89
N ALA A 113 4.35 -7.66 4.75
CA ALA A 113 2.96 -7.72 4.32
C ALA A 113 2.42 -6.32 3.95
N ALA A 114 1.36 -6.25 3.15
CA ALA A 114 0.65 -4.99 2.90
C ALA A 114 -0.63 -4.93 3.73
N VAL A 115 -0.74 -3.88 4.56
CA VAL A 115 -1.89 -3.59 5.40
C VAL A 115 -2.63 -2.39 4.84
N SER A 116 -3.82 -2.62 4.31
CA SER A 116 -4.73 -1.58 3.86
C SER A 116 -5.77 -1.29 4.95
N VAL A 117 -5.76 -0.07 5.46
CA VAL A 117 -6.73 0.45 6.43
C VAL A 117 -7.68 1.39 5.69
N ARG A 118 -8.93 0.99 5.55
CA ARG A 118 -9.93 1.78 4.83
C ARG A 118 -10.86 2.47 5.81
N ALA A 119 -11.13 3.75 5.56
CA ALA A 119 -12.14 4.47 6.33
C ALA A 119 -13.51 3.83 6.05
N GLY A 120 -14.39 3.82 7.05
CA GLY A 120 -15.76 3.33 6.86
C GLY A 120 -16.63 4.27 6.01
N SER A 121 -16.22 5.53 5.81
CA SER A 121 -16.85 6.52 4.93
C SER A 121 -15.82 7.38 4.19
N GLU A 122 -16.12 7.81 2.95
CA GLU A 122 -15.31 8.76 2.16
C GLU A 122 -15.22 10.13 2.83
N THR A 123 -16.20 10.45 3.66
CA THR A 123 -16.26 11.70 4.43
C THR A 123 -15.46 11.66 5.73
N GLU A 124 -14.83 10.53 6.05
CA GLU A 124 -14.10 10.35 7.30
C GLU A 124 -12.71 9.70 7.12
N PRO A 125 -11.86 10.16 6.19
CA PRO A 125 -10.52 9.59 5.96
C PRO A 125 -9.64 9.60 7.21
N GLN A 126 -9.84 10.57 8.11
CA GLN A 126 -9.18 10.64 9.42
C GLN A 126 -9.43 9.42 10.32
N ARG A 127 -10.51 8.65 10.10
CA ARG A 127 -10.75 7.41 10.86
C ARG A 127 -9.74 6.33 10.50
N ALA A 128 -9.31 6.26 9.24
CA ALA A 128 -8.32 5.27 8.80
C ALA A 128 -6.94 5.55 9.40
N THR A 129 -6.50 6.81 9.37
CA THR A 129 -5.22 7.20 9.97
C THR A 129 -5.25 7.13 11.50
N ALA A 130 -6.38 7.46 12.14
CA ALA A 130 -6.58 7.21 13.58
C ALA A 130 -6.54 5.71 13.91
N ALA A 131 -7.14 4.86 13.09
CA ALA A 131 -7.05 3.41 13.25
C ALA A 131 -5.61 2.92 13.12
N MET A 132 -4.85 3.41 12.13
CA MET A 132 -3.42 3.07 12.00
C MET A 132 -2.61 3.42 13.24
N ARG A 133 -2.80 4.61 13.82
CA ARG A 133 -2.15 5.00 15.09
C ARG A 133 -2.44 3.99 16.19
N ARG A 134 -3.71 3.59 16.34
CA ARG A 134 -4.12 2.58 17.33
C ARG A 134 -3.49 1.22 17.06
N ILE A 135 -3.44 0.78 15.80
CA ILE A 135 -2.85 -0.51 15.42
C ILE A 135 -1.37 -0.53 15.78
N ILE A 136 -0.58 0.48 15.42
CA ILE A 136 0.86 0.48 15.73
C ILE A 136 1.14 0.62 17.22
N GLN A 137 0.32 1.37 17.96
CA GLN A 137 0.45 1.43 19.42
C GLN A 137 0.20 0.05 20.07
N ALA A 138 -0.75 -0.72 19.56
CA ALA A 138 -1.07 -2.05 20.07
C ALA A 138 -0.16 -3.16 19.51
N PHE A 139 0.38 -2.98 18.31
CA PHE A 139 1.14 -3.95 17.53
C PHE A 139 2.37 -3.28 16.87
N PRO A 140 3.36 -2.83 17.66
CA PRO A 140 4.53 -2.11 17.15
C PRO A 140 5.38 -2.95 16.18
N GLU A 141 5.30 -4.28 16.26
CA GLU A 141 5.93 -5.20 15.32
C GLU A 141 5.43 -5.04 13.87
N LEU A 142 4.31 -4.35 13.66
CA LEU A 142 3.74 -4.13 12.33
C LEU A 142 4.29 -2.87 11.64
N ALA A 143 5.14 -2.09 12.31
CA ALA A 143 5.62 -0.80 11.83
C ALA A 143 6.37 -0.86 10.48
N THR A 144 6.97 -1.98 10.11
CA THR A 144 7.78 -2.13 8.88
C THR A 144 6.96 -2.56 7.65
N ASN A 145 5.69 -2.93 7.84
CA ASN A 145 4.82 -3.35 6.74
C ASN A 145 4.52 -2.20 5.78
N ASP A 146 4.07 -2.54 4.57
CA ASP A 146 3.50 -1.57 3.65
C ASP A 146 2.13 -1.16 4.17
N TRP A 147 1.90 0.14 4.34
CA TRP A 147 0.60 0.64 4.80
C TRP A 147 -0.13 1.35 3.67
N THR A 148 -1.43 1.14 3.55
CA THR A 148 -2.26 1.87 2.59
C THR A 148 -3.47 2.42 3.30
N VAL A 149 -3.78 3.69 3.07
CA VAL A 149 -5.04 4.31 3.48
C VAL A 149 -5.86 4.61 2.25
N SER A 150 -7.11 4.21 2.30
CA SER A 150 -8.06 4.48 1.22
C SER A 150 -9.38 5.01 1.80
N PRO A 151 -10.03 5.97 1.12
CA PRO A 151 -11.46 6.18 1.29
C PRO A 151 -12.21 4.90 0.85
N PRO A 152 -13.41 4.62 1.37
CA PRO A 152 -14.18 3.45 1.01
C PRO A 152 -14.86 3.59 -0.35
N HIS A 153 -14.20 3.09 -1.38
CA HIS A 153 -14.78 2.49 -2.59
C HIS A 153 -13.60 1.94 -3.40
N GLY A 154 -13.58 0.73 -3.96
CA GLY A 154 -14.46 -0.41 -4.16
C GLY A 154 -13.57 -1.66 -4.39
N GLU A 155 -14.05 -2.67 -5.12
CA GLU A 155 -13.31 -3.92 -5.42
C GLU A 155 -12.32 -3.77 -6.62
N GLY A 156 -11.78 -2.57 -6.87
CA GLY A 156 -10.88 -2.28 -8.00
C GLY A 156 -9.47 -1.85 -7.59
N MET A 157 -8.45 -2.26 -8.37
CA MET A 157 -7.04 -1.81 -8.18
C MET A 157 -6.78 -0.35 -8.58
N LEU A 158 -7.81 0.42 -8.96
CA LEU A 158 -7.68 1.73 -9.63
C LEU A 158 -8.25 2.92 -8.84
N GLU A 159 -8.59 2.74 -7.56
CA GLU A 159 -9.26 3.79 -6.78
C GLU A 159 -8.30 4.59 -5.89
N GLN A 160 -8.73 5.78 -5.50
CA GLN A 160 -7.93 6.87 -4.94
C GLN A 160 -7.38 6.53 -3.55
N TYR A 161 -6.24 5.86 -3.46
CA TYR A 161 -5.58 5.59 -2.19
C TYR A 161 -4.30 6.40 -2.06
N SER A 162 -3.89 6.59 -0.81
CA SER A 162 -2.52 6.97 -0.52
C SER A 162 -1.83 5.80 0.16
N ARG A 163 -0.58 5.54 -0.21
CA ARG A 163 0.19 4.39 0.29
C ARG A 163 1.45 4.89 0.96
N LEU A 164 1.78 4.29 2.09
CA LEU A 164 3.09 4.31 2.69
C LEU A 164 3.84 3.05 2.26
N ALA A 165 4.85 3.21 1.41
CA ALA A 165 5.67 2.11 0.92
C ALA A 165 7.14 2.53 0.84
N PRO A 166 8.07 1.56 0.74
CA PRO A 166 9.45 1.84 0.36
C PRO A 166 9.50 2.73 -0.88
N SER A 167 10.47 3.64 -0.92
CA SER A 167 10.66 4.48 -2.10
C SER A 167 10.92 3.59 -3.32
N VAL A 168 10.13 3.78 -4.39
CA VAL A 168 10.28 3.03 -5.65
C VAL A 168 11.63 3.33 -6.31
N THR A 169 12.23 4.49 -6.00
CA THR A 169 13.51 4.93 -6.55
C THR A 169 14.67 4.75 -5.58
N ASP A 170 14.41 4.81 -4.27
CA ASP A 170 15.43 4.74 -3.22
C ASP A 170 15.22 3.49 -2.35
N THR A 171 15.52 2.31 -2.93
CA THR A 171 15.36 1.01 -2.27
C THR A 171 16.29 0.79 -1.08
N ASP A 172 17.37 1.57 -0.97
CA ASP A 172 18.37 1.45 0.10
C ASP A 172 17.94 2.11 1.42
N ARG A 173 16.80 2.82 1.42
CA ARG A 173 16.27 3.48 2.61
C ARG A 173 15.39 2.52 3.41
N HIS A 174 15.71 2.35 4.69
CA HIS A 174 14.95 1.51 5.59
C HIS A 174 13.61 2.21 5.90
N ALA A 175 12.51 1.61 5.44
CA ALA A 175 11.17 2.12 5.73
C ALA A 175 10.88 2.02 7.24
N ARG A 176 10.18 3.03 7.77
CA ARG A 176 9.64 3.01 9.13
C ARG A 176 8.21 3.50 9.15
N PHE A 177 7.51 3.21 10.24
CA PHE A 177 6.21 3.81 10.46
C PHE A 177 6.33 5.35 10.64
N PRO A 178 5.37 6.14 10.13
CA PRO A 178 5.47 7.59 10.18
C PRO A 178 5.24 8.14 11.59
N THR A 179 5.84 9.29 11.90
CA THR A 179 5.52 10.07 13.11
C THR A 179 4.15 10.72 12.96
N ASP A 180 3.61 11.29 14.05
CA ASP A 180 2.29 11.95 13.99
C ASP A 180 2.23 13.13 13.00
N ASP A 181 3.33 13.88 12.87
CA ASP A 181 3.43 14.98 11.90
C ASP A 181 3.39 14.46 10.45
N GLU A 182 3.98 13.29 10.22
CA GLU A 182 4.05 12.62 8.92
C GLU A 182 2.70 11.97 8.55
N LEU A 183 2.01 11.40 9.55
CA LEU A 183 0.63 10.96 9.38
C LEU A 183 -0.30 12.15 9.08
N ALA A 184 -0.09 13.31 9.71
CA ALA A 184 -0.87 14.51 9.40
C ALA A 184 -0.60 15.05 7.98
N LEU A 185 0.64 14.92 7.48
CA LEU A 185 0.94 15.21 6.07
C LEU A 185 0.20 14.23 5.14
N TRP A 186 0.14 12.96 5.51
CA TRP A 186 -0.58 11.95 4.74
C TRP A 186 -2.10 12.16 4.75
N GLU A 187 -2.67 12.56 5.88
CA GLU A 187 -4.09 12.98 5.99
C GLU A 187 -4.41 14.17 5.08
N TRP A 188 -3.48 15.11 4.93
CA TRP A 188 -3.62 16.22 3.98
C TRP A 188 -3.68 15.74 2.53
N PHE A 189 -2.86 14.74 2.16
CA PHE A 189 -2.95 14.10 0.83
C PHE A 189 -4.28 13.36 0.58
N LEU A 190 -5.03 13.00 1.61
CA LEU A 190 -6.33 12.33 1.46
C LEU A 190 -7.50 13.32 1.40
N THR A 191 -7.34 14.53 1.93
CA THR A 191 -8.46 15.47 2.17
C THR A 191 -8.40 16.70 1.29
N ASP A 192 -7.21 17.19 0.93
CA ASP A 192 -7.02 18.50 0.33
C ASP A 192 -6.14 18.44 -0.94
N GLN A 193 -6.42 17.46 -1.79
CA GLN A 193 -5.77 17.35 -3.09
C GLN A 193 -6.46 18.25 -4.14
N PRO A 194 -5.70 19.02 -4.93
CA PRO A 194 -6.26 19.86 -5.99
C PRO A 194 -6.83 19.05 -7.16
N ILE A 195 -6.44 17.78 -7.30
CA ILE A 195 -6.91 16.84 -8.31
C ILE A 195 -7.02 15.44 -7.71
N SER A 196 -7.86 14.59 -8.29
CA SER A 196 -7.85 13.16 -7.97
C SER A 196 -6.54 12.53 -8.47
N ALA A 197 -5.67 12.11 -7.55
CA ALA A 197 -4.42 11.43 -7.86
C ALA A 197 -4.13 10.38 -6.79
N ILE A 198 -3.37 9.35 -7.16
CA ILE A 198 -2.80 8.40 -6.18
C ILE A 198 -1.49 9.01 -5.68
N VAL A 199 -1.30 9.01 -4.36
CA VAL A 199 -0.08 9.53 -3.74
C VAL A 199 0.61 8.42 -2.96
N GLU A 200 1.82 8.09 -3.36
CA GLU A 200 2.71 7.23 -2.59
C GLU A 200 3.66 8.10 -1.78
N VAL A 201 3.64 7.90 -0.47
CA VAL A 201 4.54 8.53 0.48
C VAL A 201 5.52 7.46 0.93
N ALA A 202 6.81 7.77 0.95
CA ALA A 202 7.84 6.94 1.54
C ALA A 202 8.48 7.72 2.68
N VAL A 203 8.48 7.13 3.88
CA VAL A 203 9.15 7.72 5.03
C VAL A 203 10.42 6.94 5.31
N SER A 204 11.53 7.66 5.42
CA SER A 204 12.85 7.08 5.59
C SER A 204 13.72 7.91 6.51
N ASP A 205 14.60 7.23 7.23
CA ASP A 205 15.69 7.85 7.97
C ASP A 205 16.96 7.77 7.11
N PRO A 206 17.38 8.87 6.43
CA PRO A 206 18.53 8.87 5.55
C PRO A 206 19.84 8.55 6.30
N PRO A 207 20.74 7.73 5.72
CA PRO A 207 22.01 7.40 6.35
C PRO A 207 22.91 8.64 6.46
N GLY A 208 23.46 8.89 7.65
CA GLY A 208 24.51 9.90 7.86
C GLY A 208 24.05 11.35 8.03
N THR A 209 22.75 11.63 7.97
CA THR A 209 22.18 12.95 8.27
C THR A 209 21.19 12.89 9.42
N ALA A 210 21.30 13.81 10.38
CA ALA A 210 20.23 14.01 11.36
C ALA A 210 19.05 14.72 10.68
N GLY A 211 17.99 13.98 10.35
CA GLY A 211 16.78 14.53 9.74
C GLY A 211 15.88 13.44 9.15
N HIS A 212 14.60 13.78 8.93
CA HIS A 212 13.62 12.92 8.28
C HIS A 212 13.59 13.20 6.78
N ALA A 213 13.41 12.16 5.96
CA ALA A 213 13.25 12.32 4.52
C ALA A 213 11.97 11.67 3.99
N PHE A 214 11.27 12.41 3.12
CA PHE A 214 10.03 12.01 2.49
C PHE A 214 10.23 11.79 1.01
N GLY A 215 9.91 10.61 0.52
CA GLY A 215 9.58 10.43 -0.89
C GLY A 215 8.09 10.73 -1.07
N VAL A 216 7.73 11.59 -2.02
CA VAL A 216 6.34 11.81 -2.42
C VAL A 216 6.24 11.58 -3.91
N THR A 217 5.57 10.51 -4.30
CA THR A 217 5.31 10.19 -5.72
C THR A 217 3.83 10.34 -5.99
N VAL A 218 3.51 11.19 -6.96
CA VAL A 218 2.13 11.43 -7.39
C VAL A 218 1.89 10.75 -8.74
N PHE A 219 0.81 9.98 -8.83
CA PHE A 219 0.32 9.34 -10.04
C PHE A 219 -0.99 10.01 -10.46
N PRO A 220 -0.95 10.86 -11.50
CA PRO A 220 -2.15 11.47 -12.06
C PRO A 220 -3.15 10.42 -12.58
N PRO A 221 -4.44 10.78 -12.71
CA PRO A 221 -5.49 9.83 -13.07
C PRO A 221 -5.30 9.30 -14.50
N VAL A 222 -5.72 8.05 -14.69
CA VAL A 222 -5.60 7.34 -15.96
C VAL A 222 -6.51 7.95 -17.03
N GLY A 223 -5.93 8.34 -18.16
CA GLY A 223 -6.68 8.70 -19.38
C GLY A 223 -6.63 10.17 -19.77
N GLU A 224 -6.20 11.05 -18.86
CA GLU A 224 -5.93 12.45 -19.17
C GLU A 224 -4.46 12.65 -19.55
N LYS A 225 -4.19 13.46 -20.58
CA LYS A 225 -2.83 13.96 -20.83
C LYS A 225 -2.51 14.94 -19.71
N PHE A 226 -1.76 14.48 -18.72
CA PHE A 226 -1.25 15.34 -17.65
C PHE A 226 -0.15 16.25 -18.22
N ASP A 227 -0.51 17.48 -18.56
CA ASP A 227 0.39 18.42 -19.24
C ASP A 227 1.30 19.19 -18.26
N ALA A 228 2.29 19.89 -18.84
CA ALA A 228 3.24 20.74 -18.12
C ALA A 228 2.58 21.77 -17.18
N ALA A 229 1.44 22.35 -17.59
CA ALA A 229 0.74 23.35 -16.82
C ALA A 229 0.00 22.74 -15.63
N GLN A 230 -0.60 21.55 -15.81
CA GLN A 230 -1.19 20.77 -14.72
C GLN A 230 -0.13 20.32 -13.71
N ALA A 231 1.01 19.82 -14.19
CA ALA A 231 2.14 19.44 -13.33
C ALA A 231 2.65 20.61 -12.49
N THR A 232 2.84 21.77 -13.12
CA THR A 232 3.28 23.01 -12.44
C THR A 232 2.29 23.46 -11.36
N ARG A 233 0.98 23.46 -11.65
CA ARG A 233 -0.04 23.85 -10.67
C ARG A 233 -0.12 22.89 -9.47
N LEU A 234 0.03 21.60 -9.74
CA LEU A 234 0.05 20.57 -8.71
C LEU A 234 1.29 20.71 -7.82
N ALA A 235 2.46 20.84 -8.45
CA ALA A 235 3.74 21.01 -7.77
C ALA A 235 3.77 22.30 -6.93
N ASP A 236 3.28 23.43 -7.44
CA ASP A 236 3.24 24.70 -6.68
C ASP A 236 2.48 24.57 -5.37
N ARG A 237 1.34 23.86 -5.38
CA ARG A 237 0.57 23.62 -4.15
C ARG A 237 1.29 22.64 -3.22
N HIS A 238 1.74 21.50 -3.74
CA HIS A 238 2.36 20.45 -2.92
C HIS A 238 3.68 20.92 -2.31
N LEU A 239 4.56 21.49 -3.12
CA LEU A 239 5.89 21.92 -2.67
C LEU A 239 5.83 23.05 -1.67
N ARG A 240 4.86 23.98 -1.78
CA ARG A 240 4.65 25.01 -0.75
C ARG A 240 4.31 24.39 0.60
N TYR A 241 3.38 23.45 0.61
CA TYR A 241 2.98 22.74 1.83
C TYR A 241 4.12 21.89 2.42
N LEU A 242 4.82 21.15 1.56
CA LEU A 242 5.92 20.27 1.94
C LEU A 242 7.13 21.06 2.48
N ALA A 243 7.44 22.22 1.88
CA ALA A 243 8.57 23.05 2.32
C ALA A 243 8.38 23.68 3.71
N GLU A 244 7.13 23.90 4.13
CA GLU A 244 6.80 24.42 5.47
C GLU A 244 7.00 23.38 6.58
N ARG A 245 6.91 22.09 6.24
CA ARG A 245 6.96 20.97 7.20
C ARG A 245 8.38 20.61 7.66
N GLY A 246 9.41 21.14 6.99
CA GLY A 246 10.82 20.85 7.31
C GLY A 246 11.26 19.43 6.88
N GLY A 247 12.57 19.22 6.77
CA GLY A 247 13.16 17.96 6.27
C GLY A 247 13.49 17.97 4.78
N VAL A 248 14.02 16.85 4.29
CA VAL A 248 14.34 16.65 2.88
C VAL A 248 13.16 15.97 2.19
N VAL A 249 12.63 16.56 1.12
CA VAL A 249 11.52 15.99 0.37
C VAL A 249 11.93 15.73 -1.07
N ASP A 250 11.85 14.47 -1.47
CA ASP A 250 12.02 14.02 -2.84
C ASP A 250 10.63 13.87 -3.49
N TYR A 251 10.23 14.90 -4.23
CA TYR A 251 8.91 15.01 -4.85
C TYR A 251 8.96 14.63 -6.32
N ARG A 252 8.08 13.72 -6.76
CA ARG A 252 7.98 13.24 -8.14
C ARG A 252 6.53 13.20 -8.62
N ILE A 253 6.35 13.44 -9.93
CA ILE A 253 5.11 13.13 -10.64
C ILE A 253 5.42 12.12 -11.74
N VAL A 254 4.82 10.94 -11.65
CA VAL A 254 5.03 9.84 -12.60
C VAL A 254 3.77 9.67 -13.45
N THR A 255 3.94 9.78 -14.77
CA THR A 255 2.88 9.60 -15.75
C THR A 255 3.04 8.26 -16.46
N ARG A 256 2.07 7.87 -17.30
CA ARG A 256 2.22 6.70 -18.19
C ARG A 256 3.42 6.77 -19.13
N ALA A 257 3.90 7.97 -19.45
CA ALA A 257 5.08 8.16 -20.29
C ALA A 257 6.41 8.06 -19.51
N GLY A 258 6.35 7.85 -18.19
CA GLY A 258 7.49 7.85 -17.30
C GLY A 258 7.51 9.07 -16.37
N LEU A 259 8.67 9.31 -15.75
CA LEU A 259 8.90 10.45 -14.86
C LEU A 259 8.67 11.77 -15.63
N GLY A 260 7.66 12.52 -15.22
CA GLY A 260 7.30 13.79 -15.86
C GLY A 260 7.81 15.01 -15.10
N PHE A 261 8.12 14.89 -13.81
CA PHE A 261 8.49 16.02 -12.95
C PHE A 261 9.22 15.50 -11.71
N ALA A 262 10.33 16.13 -11.30
CA ALA A 262 10.96 15.86 -10.01
C ALA A 262 11.62 17.10 -9.40
N VAL A 263 11.51 17.23 -8.07
CA VAL A 263 12.06 18.34 -7.27
C VAL A 263 12.53 17.80 -5.93
N LEU A 264 13.76 18.17 -5.53
CA LEU A 264 14.29 17.94 -4.19
C LEU A 264 14.14 19.23 -3.37
N VAL A 265 13.42 19.15 -2.25
CA VAL A 265 13.23 20.26 -1.30
C VAL A 265 14.16 20.05 -0.11
N GLY A 266 14.89 21.09 0.27
CA GLY A 266 15.68 21.09 1.51
C GLY A 266 16.96 20.24 1.47
N GLY A 267 17.33 19.68 0.32
CA GLY A 267 18.55 18.89 0.13
C GLY A 267 19.29 19.22 -1.15
N CYS A 268 20.44 18.55 -1.35
CA CYS A 268 21.29 18.69 -2.54
C CYS A 268 21.12 17.49 -3.47
N PRO A 269 20.90 17.70 -4.78
CA PRO A 269 20.83 16.61 -5.73
C PRO A 269 22.21 16.00 -5.95
N GLU A 270 22.38 14.70 -5.69
CA GLU A 270 23.64 13.99 -5.99
C GLU A 270 23.86 13.81 -7.50
N ARG A 271 22.76 13.64 -8.26
CA ARG A 271 22.72 13.67 -9.72
C ARG A 271 21.38 14.23 -10.19
N ARG A 272 21.38 15.09 -11.21
CA ARG A 272 20.14 15.49 -11.87
C ARG A 272 19.63 14.31 -12.70
N GLU A 273 18.54 13.69 -12.25
CA GLU A 273 17.71 12.84 -13.12
C GLU A 273 17.31 13.67 -14.36
N SER A 274 17.09 13.00 -15.50
CA SER A 274 16.56 13.67 -16.69
C SER A 274 15.12 14.09 -16.41
N VAL A 275 14.93 15.29 -15.87
CA VAL A 275 13.63 15.84 -15.47
C VAL A 275 13.13 16.85 -16.50
N ALA A 276 11.82 17.08 -16.51
CA ALA A 276 11.20 18.03 -17.44
C ALA A 276 11.65 19.48 -17.13
N PRO A 277 11.81 20.34 -18.15
CA PRO A 277 12.26 21.73 -17.97
C PRO A 277 11.41 22.54 -16.97
N GLU A 278 10.14 22.18 -16.82
CA GLU A 278 9.19 22.84 -15.93
C GLU A 278 9.49 22.63 -14.44
N SER A 279 10.31 21.66 -14.07
CA SER A 279 10.71 21.47 -12.67
C SER A 279 11.87 22.39 -12.26
N GLU A 280 12.67 22.89 -13.22
CA GLU A 280 13.87 23.70 -12.91
C GLU A 280 13.61 24.91 -12.01
N PRO A 281 12.54 25.70 -12.20
CA PRO A 281 12.27 26.85 -11.33
C PRO A 281 12.04 26.44 -9.88
N PHE A 282 11.34 25.32 -9.66
CA PHE A 282 11.05 24.79 -8.33
C PHE A 282 12.28 24.21 -7.67
N THR A 283 13.12 23.48 -8.41
CA THR A 283 14.41 23.00 -7.89
C THR A 283 15.23 24.17 -7.36
N ARG A 284 15.42 25.23 -8.15
CA ARG A 284 16.18 26.42 -7.70
C ARG A 284 15.56 27.10 -6.47
N GLN A 285 14.24 27.07 -6.36
CA GLN A 285 13.52 27.71 -5.26
C GLN A 285 13.67 26.94 -3.93
N TYR A 286 13.69 25.61 -3.98
CA TYR A 286 13.57 24.75 -2.81
C TYR A 286 14.86 23.99 -2.46
N GLU A 287 15.84 23.95 -3.35
CA GLU A 287 17.17 23.39 -3.09
C GLU A 287 17.86 24.12 -1.93
N ARG A 288 18.44 23.36 -1.00
CA ARG A 288 19.22 23.89 0.12
C ARG A 288 20.52 23.12 0.24
N CYS A 289 21.54 23.71 -0.37
CA CYS A 289 22.95 23.44 -0.18
C CYS A 289 23.58 24.67 0.51
#